data_AF-A0A962U2F8-F1
#
_entry.id   AF-A0A962U2F8-F1
#
_cell.length_a   1.000
_cell.length_b   1.000
_cell.length_c   1.000
_cell.angle_alpha   90.00
_cell.angle_beta   90.00
_cell.angle_gamma   90.00
#
_symmetry.space_group_name_H-M   'P 1'
#
loop_
_entity.id
_entity.type
_entity.pdbx_description
1 polymer ?
#
loop_
_entity_poly.entity_id
_entity_poly.type
_entity_poly.pdbx_seq_one_letter_code
_entity_poly.pdbx_strand_id
1 'polypeptide(L)'
;SKGQALRYVAQRLDIPLEHILAVGGSGADEDLMRGNTLAAVVANRHHEELSQLVDQESIYFAAQPHALGIMEAIDHYDFFGACRLPQNDD
;
A
#
# COMPACT_ATOMS: atom_id res chain seq x y z
N SER A 1 -11.52 -3.20 -12.67
CA SER A 1 -10.10 -2.96 -12.40
C SER A 1 -9.72 -3.66 -11.08
N LYS A 2 -8.44 -3.79 -10.73
CA LYS A 2 -8.00 -4.53 -9.53
C LYS A 2 -8.51 -3.86 -8.24
N GLY A 3 -8.48 -2.53 -8.18
CA GLY A 3 -9.00 -1.73 -7.07
C GLY A 3 -10.49 -1.92 -6.80
N GLN A 4 -11.30 -2.14 -7.84
CA GLN A 4 -12.73 -2.45 -7.70
C GLN A 4 -12.95 -3.86 -7.14
N ALA A 5 -12.16 -4.84 -7.58
CA ALA A 5 -12.22 -6.19 -7.04
C ALA A 5 -11.83 -6.23 -5.56
N LEU A 6 -10.79 -5.48 -5.16
CA LEU A 6 -10.39 -5.32 -3.75
C LEU A 6 -11.55 -4.77 -2.91
N ARG A 7 -12.20 -3.69 -3.36
CA ARG A 7 -13.32 -3.07 -2.65
C ARG A 7 -14.53 -3.99 -2.54
N TYR A 8 -14.83 -4.73 -3.61
CA TYR A 8 -15.90 -5.72 -3.59
C TYR A 8 -15.67 -6.81 -2.55
N VAL A 9 -14.43 -7.33 -2.46
CA VAL A 9 -14.06 -8.34 -1.46
C VAL A 9 -14.11 -7.76 -0.05
N ALA A 10 -13.54 -6.56 0.16
CA ALA A 10 -13.57 -5.86 1.44
C ALA A 10 -15.00 -5.67 1.95
N GLN A 11 -15.90 -5.20 1.08
CA GLN A 11 -17.32 -5.05 1.40
C GLN A 11 -17.99 -6.39 1.74
N ARG A 12 -17.67 -7.46 1.00
CA ARG A 12 -18.28 -8.77 1.21
C ARG A 12 -17.82 -9.46 2.51
N LEU A 13 -16.62 -9.13 2.97
CA LEU A 13 -16.02 -9.67 4.19
C LEU A 13 -16.15 -8.73 5.39
N ASP A 14 -16.75 -7.55 5.22
CA ASP A 14 -16.87 -6.50 6.24
C ASP A 14 -15.51 -6.07 6.82
N ILE A 15 -14.51 -5.93 5.95
CA ILE A 15 -13.15 -5.50 6.31
C ILE A 15 -13.02 -4.00 5.97
N PRO A 16 -12.72 -3.13 6.95
CA PRO A 16 -12.42 -1.72 6.70
C PRO A 16 -11.26 -1.58 5.73
N LEU A 17 -11.38 -0.66 4.74
CA LEU A 17 -10.31 -0.44 3.76
C LEU A 17 -9.00 0.01 4.40
N GLU A 18 -9.08 0.76 5.50
CA GLU A 18 -7.95 1.18 6.34
C GLU A 18 -7.19 0.03 7.00
N HIS A 19 -7.79 -1.17 7.05
CA HIS A 19 -7.13 -2.40 7.53
C HIS A 19 -6.63 -3.29 6.38
N ILE A 20 -6.55 -2.75 5.16
CA ILE A 20 -6.06 -3.49 3.98
C ILE A 20 -4.77 -2.84 3.50
N LEU A 21 -3.70 -3.66 3.48
CA LEU A 21 -2.42 -3.31 2.88
C LEU A 21 -2.39 -3.76 1.42
N ALA A 22 -2.49 -2.81 0.50
CA ALA A 22 -2.30 -3.00 -0.93
C ALA A 22 -0.82 -2.84 -1.29
N VAL A 23 -0.18 -3.93 -1.70
CA VAL A 23 1.23 -3.89 -2.15
C VAL A 23 1.31 -4.06 -3.66
N GLY A 24 2.03 -3.14 -4.31
CA GLY A 24 2.26 -3.17 -5.75
C GLY A 24 3.71 -2.90 -6.12
N GLY A 25 4.04 -3.12 -7.38
CA GLY A 25 5.40 -2.96 -7.92
C GLY A 25 5.51 -1.99 -9.08
N SER A 26 4.40 -1.52 -9.64
CA SER A 26 4.38 -0.61 -10.80
C SER A 26 3.13 0.28 -10.83
N GLY A 27 3.08 1.23 -11.76
CA GLY A 27 1.91 2.08 -12.01
C GLY A 27 0.63 1.31 -12.37
N ALA A 28 0.74 0.03 -12.80
CA ALA A 28 -0.42 -0.81 -13.06
C ALA A 28 -1.17 -1.25 -11.78
N ASP A 29 -0.61 -0.99 -10.61
CA ASP A 29 -1.21 -1.26 -9.30
C ASP A 29 -1.77 0.00 -8.63
N GLU A 30 -1.69 1.16 -9.28
CA GLU A 30 -2.14 2.44 -8.75
C GLU A 30 -3.63 2.44 -8.35
N ASP A 31 -4.47 1.73 -9.10
CA ASP A 31 -5.90 1.66 -8.80
C ASP A 31 -6.21 0.90 -7.49
N LEU A 32 -5.29 0.03 -7.03
CA LEU A 32 -5.36 -0.62 -5.71
C LEU A 32 -4.98 0.33 -4.57
N MET A 33 -4.04 1.24 -4.84
CA MET A 33 -3.45 2.13 -3.83
C MET A 33 -4.29 3.37 -3.57
N ARG A 34 -5.19 3.73 -4.51
CA ARG A 34 -6.04 4.90 -4.34
C ARG A 34 -7.08 4.72 -3.24
N GLY A 35 -7.28 5.74 -2.41
CA GLY A 35 -8.37 5.81 -1.42
C GLY A 35 -7.89 5.59 0.01
N ASN A 36 -8.64 4.80 0.78
CA ASN A 36 -8.43 4.62 2.23
C ASN A 36 -7.57 3.39 2.58
N THR A 37 -7.00 2.71 1.60
CA THR A 37 -6.13 1.56 1.84
C THR A 37 -4.77 2.01 2.34
N LEU A 38 -4.12 1.16 3.14
CA LEU A 38 -2.67 1.26 3.35
C LEU A 38 -2.01 0.81 2.04
N ALA A 39 -1.02 1.54 1.55
CA ALA A 39 -0.47 1.30 0.23
C ALA A 39 1.04 1.24 0.30
N ALA A 40 1.65 0.18 -0.23
CA ALA A 40 3.09 0.07 -0.30
C ALA A 40 3.57 -0.24 -1.72
N VAL A 41 4.62 0.45 -2.12
CA VAL A 41 5.35 0.15 -3.34
C VAL A 41 6.63 -0.58 -2.98
N VAL A 42 6.74 -1.82 -3.46
CA VAL A 42 7.92 -2.65 -3.27
C VAL A 42 8.72 -2.69 -4.57
N ALA A 43 9.92 -2.15 -4.56
CA ALA A 43 10.72 -2.00 -5.77
C ALA A 43 11.43 -3.30 -6.19
N ASN A 44 11.54 -3.52 -7.49
CA ASN A 44 12.70 -4.17 -8.11
C ASN A 44 13.24 -3.17 -9.14
N ARG A 45 14.18 -2.31 -8.72
CA ARG A 45 14.50 -1.05 -9.41
C ARG A 45 15.03 -1.25 -10.84
N HIS A 46 14.12 -1.25 -11.81
CA HIS A 46 14.44 -0.95 -13.20
C HIS A 46 13.29 -0.14 -13.81
N HIS A 47 13.48 1.18 -13.90
CA HIS A 47 12.91 2.03 -14.95
C HIS A 47 11.37 2.00 -15.14
N GLU A 48 10.57 2.03 -14.07
CA GLU A 48 9.16 2.42 -14.20
C GLU A 48 8.86 3.60 -13.29
N GLU A 49 8.46 4.70 -13.92
CA GLU A 49 8.17 5.97 -13.28
C GLU A 49 6.87 5.86 -12.47
N LEU A 50 7.01 5.73 -11.15
CA LEU A 50 5.90 5.86 -10.19
C LEU A 50 5.60 7.34 -9.87
N SER A 51 6.05 8.27 -10.72
CA SER A 51 5.99 9.71 -10.52
C SER A 51 4.57 10.28 -10.41
N GLN A 52 3.54 9.52 -10.79
CA GLN A 52 2.13 9.90 -10.63
C GLN A 52 1.49 9.48 -9.30
N LEU A 53 2.18 8.67 -8.48
CA LEU A 53 1.69 8.21 -7.17
C LEU A 53 2.06 9.16 -6.01
N VAL A 54 2.71 10.29 -6.31
CA VAL A 54 3.32 11.19 -5.31
C VAL A 54 2.28 11.98 -4.50
N ASP A 55 1.01 12.03 -4.92
CA ASP A 55 -0.06 12.81 -4.26
C ASP A 55 -0.90 12.01 -3.25
N GLN A 56 -0.44 10.83 -2.81
CA GLN A 56 -1.10 10.07 -1.75
C GLN A 56 -0.23 10.00 -0.49
N GLU A 57 -0.60 10.83 0.49
CA GLU A 57 0.02 10.93 1.83
C GLU A 57 0.11 9.56 2.57
N SER A 58 -0.49 8.50 2.05
CA SER A 58 -0.54 7.17 2.64
C SER A 58 0.32 6.10 1.95
N ILE A 59 1.11 6.43 0.91
CA ILE A 59 1.92 5.41 0.20
C ILE A 59 3.32 5.30 0.80
N TYR A 60 3.64 4.10 1.29
CA TYR A 60 4.99 3.74 1.73
C TYR A 60 5.85 3.20 0.58
N PHE A 61 7.06 3.71 0.43
CA PHE A 61 8.03 3.21 -0.56
C PHE A 61 9.09 2.37 0.14
N ALA A 62 9.02 1.05 -0.01
CA ALA A 62 9.93 0.12 0.65
C ALA A 62 11.35 0.23 0.07
N ALA A 63 12.35 0.20 0.95
CA ALA A 63 13.75 0.16 0.55
C ALA A 63 14.17 -1.23 0.06
N GLN A 64 13.58 -2.28 0.63
CA GLN A 64 13.90 -3.67 0.30
C GLN A 64 13.07 -4.21 -0.87
N PRO A 65 13.64 -5.11 -1.71
CA PRO A 65 12.90 -5.71 -2.80
C PRO A 65 12.04 -6.90 -2.36
N HIS A 66 11.03 -7.21 -3.17
CA HIS A 66 10.21 -8.42 -3.04
C HIS A 66 9.62 -8.61 -1.63
N ALA A 67 9.63 -9.84 -1.10
CA ALA A 67 9.03 -10.16 0.20
C ALA A 67 9.60 -9.32 1.35
N LEU A 68 10.87 -8.91 1.28
CA LEU A 68 11.48 -8.07 2.31
C LEU A 68 10.84 -6.68 2.36
N GLY A 69 10.48 -6.09 1.21
CA GLY A 69 9.77 -4.81 1.19
C GLY A 69 8.32 -4.93 1.68
N ILE A 70 7.69 -6.10 1.51
CA ILE A 70 6.38 -6.36 2.10
C ILE A 70 6.47 -6.36 3.63
N MET A 71 7.48 -7.03 4.18
CA MET A 71 7.73 -7.04 5.64
C MET A 71 7.99 -5.62 6.17
N GLU A 72 8.78 -4.84 5.43
CA GLU A 72 9.05 -3.44 5.77
C GLU A 72 7.76 -2.59 5.85
N ALA A 73 6.84 -2.78 4.90
CA ALA A 73 5.54 -2.13 4.92
C ALA A 73 4.63 -2.60 6.08
N ILE A 74 4.63 -3.91 6.37
CA ILE A 74 3.89 -4.47 7.51
C ILE A 74 4.33 -3.80 8.82
N ASP A 75 5.64 -3.67 9.00
CA ASP A 75 6.23 -3.03 10.18
C ASP A 75 5.93 -1.52 10.20
N HIS A 76 6.04 -0.84 9.06
CA HIS A 76 5.79 0.60 8.93
C HIS A 76 4.38 1.00 9.38
N TYR A 77 3.36 0.21 9.03
CA TYR A 77 1.97 0.49 9.39
C TYR A 77 1.51 -0.14 10.71
N ASP A 78 2.41 -0.80 11.44
CA ASP A 78 2.05 -1.62 12.60
C ASP A 78 0.84 -2.52 12.28
N PHE A 79 0.89 -3.19 11.12
CA PHE A 79 -0.30 -3.78 10.48
C PHE A 79 -1.03 -4.80 11.36
N PHE A 80 -0.28 -5.54 12.18
CA PHE A 80 -0.82 -6.52 13.13
C PHE A 80 -1.10 -5.96 14.53
N GLY A 81 -0.74 -4.70 14.79
CA GLY A 81 -1.03 -3.98 16.03
C GLY A 81 -2.12 -2.94 15.81
N ALA A 82 -1.74 -1.66 15.77
CA ALA A 82 -2.66 -0.54 15.63
C ALA A 82 -3.15 -0.31 14.19
N CYS A 83 -2.56 -0.94 13.18
CA CYS A 83 -2.93 -0.88 11.76
C CYS A 83 -3.23 0.55 11.28
N ARG A 84 -2.21 1.41 11.29
CA ARG A 84 -2.37 2.86 11.10
C ARG A 84 -1.21 3.48 10.35
N LEU A 85 -1.44 4.66 9.80
CA LEU A 85 -0.35 5.52 9.32
C LEU A 85 0.56 5.87 10.51
N PRO A 86 1.90 5.80 10.35
CA PRO A 86 2.80 6.28 11.38
C PRO A 86 2.54 7.75 11.63
N GLN A 87 2.50 8.14 12.90
CA GLN A 87 2.48 9.54 13.29
C GLN A 87 3.88 10.08 13.01
N ASN A 88 4.00 11.07 12.12
CA ASN A 88 5.22 11.85 12.04
C ASN A 88 5.30 12.64 13.36
N ASP A 89 6.17 12.20 14.27
CA ASP A 89 6.59 13.02 15.39
C ASP A 89 7.44 14.15 14.80
N ASP A 90 6.83 15.33 14.64
CA ASP A 90 7.51 16.57 14.20
C ASP A 90 8.71 16.95 15.07
#